data_AF-A0A8S3BXQ0-F1
#
_entry.id   AF-A0A8S3BXQ0-F1
#
_cell.length_a   1.000
_cell.length_b   1.000
_cell.length_c   1.000
_cell.angle_alpha   90.00
_cell.angle_beta   90.00
_cell.angle_gamma   90.00
#
_symmetry.space_group_name_H-M   'P 1'
#
loop_
_entity.id
_entity.type
_entity.pdbx_description
1 polymer ?
#
loop_
_entity_poly.entity_id
_entity_poly.type
_entity_poly.pdbx_seq_one_letter_code
_entity_poly.pdbx_strand_id
1 'polypeptide(L)' 'DIAQAFADLKPGYVRLPGGNDLEGPTILERFIWNNTIDLLENRPGRRGTWTGYNTEGFGLIELLTFVEDIGAIPVLAIYA' A
#
# COMPACT_ATOMS: atom_id res chain seq x y z
N ASP A 1 -12.18 5.29 -12.63
CA ASP A 1 -11.44 5.41 -13.92
C ASP A 1 -10.02 4.84 -13.82
N ILE A 2 -9.20 5.27 -12.85
CA ILE A 2 -7.80 4.80 -12.69
C ILE A 2 -7.71 3.28 -12.45
N ALA A 3 -8.51 2.75 -11.53
CA ALA A 3 -8.54 1.31 -11.25
C ALA A 3 -8.88 0.48 -12.51
N GLN A 4 -9.85 0.95 -13.32
CA GLN A 4 -10.22 0.31 -14.57
C GLN A 4 -9.08 0.39 -15.60
N ALA A 5 -8.48 1.57 -15.77
CA ALA A 5 -7.36 1.74 -16.69
C ALA A 5 -6.17 0.84 -16.31
N PHE A 6 -5.93 0.63 -15.02
CA PHE A 6 -4.90 -0.29 -14.54
C PHE A 6 -5.27 -1.76 -14.79
N ALA A 7 -6.53 -2.14 -14.57
CA ALA A 7 -7.03 -3.49 -14.86
C ALA A 7 -6.94 -3.82 -16.37
N ASP A 8 -7.22 -2.84 -17.24
CA ASP A 8 -7.18 -3.00 -18.70
C ASP A 8 -5.77 -3.32 -19.23
N LEU A 9 -4.71 -3.02 -18.47
CA LEU A 9 -3.34 -3.43 -18.78
C LEU A 9 -3.11 -4.94 -18.63
N LYS A 10 -4.00 -5.64 -17.91
CA LYS A 10 -3.93 -7.07 -17.59
C LYS A 10 -2.58 -7.48 -16.96
N PRO A 11 -2.18 -6.87 -15.83
CA PRO A 11 -0.93 -7.20 -15.18
C PRO A 11 -0.93 -8.64 -14.66
N GLY A 12 0.18 -9.36 -14.83
CA GLY A 12 0.34 -10.70 -14.22
C GLY A 12 0.61 -10.64 -12.71
N TYR A 13 1.23 -9.55 -12.24
CA TYR A 13 1.53 -9.32 -10.82
C TYR A 13 1.61 -7.83 -10.49
N VAL A 14 1.47 -7.50 -9.20
CA VAL A 14 1.60 -6.13 -8.67
C VAL A 14 2.47 -6.16 -7.42
N ARG A 15 3.52 -5.34 -7.37
CA ARG A 15 4.41 -5.20 -6.21
C ARG A 15 3.87 -4.17 -5.22
N LEU A 16 3.78 -4.51 -3.94
CA LEU A 16 3.20 -3.66 -2.87
C LEU A 16 3.69 -4.07 -1.47
N PRO A 17 3.49 -3.23 -0.43
CA PRO A 17 3.72 -1.79 -0.49
C PRO A 17 5.22 -1.59 -0.72
N GLY A 18 5.58 -0.67 -1.62
CA GLY A 18 6.84 -0.84 -2.36
C GLY A 18 7.73 0.39 -2.45
N GLY A 19 8.98 0.07 -2.81
CA GLY A 19 10.05 1.02 -3.00
C GLY A 19 10.41 1.72 -1.70
N ASN A 20 10.94 2.94 -1.83
CA ASN A 20 11.43 3.71 -0.68
C ASN A 20 10.32 4.02 0.34
N ASP A 21 9.04 4.00 -0.06
CA ASP A 21 7.93 4.32 0.85
C ASP A 21 7.62 3.19 1.84
N LEU A 22 8.03 1.95 1.54
CA LEU A 22 8.07 0.85 2.50
C LEU A 22 9.06 1.14 3.64
N GLU A 23 10.24 1.66 3.28
CA GLU A 23 11.35 1.92 4.18
C GLU A 23 11.06 3.09 5.13
N GLY A 24 10.39 4.12 4.62
CA GLY A 24 10.14 5.36 5.35
C GLY A 24 11.39 6.23 5.50
N PRO A 25 11.23 7.50 5.89
CA PRO A 25 12.36 8.41 6.13
C PRO A 25 13.13 8.09 7.42
N THR A 26 12.51 7.37 8.36
CA THR A 26 13.13 6.83 9.57
C THR A 26 12.53 5.47 9.90
N ILE A 27 13.19 4.68 10.75
CA ILE A 27 12.66 3.38 11.22
C ILE A 27 11.26 3.54 11.82
N LEU A 28 11.00 4.63 12.56
CA LEU A 28 9.70 4.89 13.18
C LEU A 28 8.59 5.23 12.17
N GLU A 29 8.98 5.67 10.97
CA GLU A 29 8.09 6.13 9.89
C GLU A 29 8.02 5.13 8.72
N ARG A 30 8.58 3.93 8.90
CA ARG A 30 8.41 2.80 7.97
C ARG A 30 6.94 2.43 7.82
N PHE A 31 6.62 1.70 6.76
CA PHE A 31 5.31 1.10 6.62
C PHE A 31 5.09 0.01 7.69
N ILE A 32 4.08 0.22 8.55
CA ILE A 32 3.70 -0.71 9.62
C ILE A 32 2.33 -1.27 9.28
N TRP A 33 2.29 -2.48 8.72
CA TRP A 33 1.10 -3.07 8.12
C TRP A 33 -0.11 -3.14 9.06
N ASN A 34 0.11 -3.41 10.35
CA ASN A 34 -0.97 -3.52 11.33
C ASN A 34 -1.60 -2.15 11.67
N ASN A 35 -0.95 -1.03 11.37
CA ASN A 35 -1.52 0.30 11.52
C ASN A 35 -2.51 0.66 10.40
N THR A 36 -2.70 -0.22 9.41
CA THR A 36 -3.50 0.06 8.20
C THR A 36 -4.76 -0.79 8.10
N ILE A 37 -5.15 -1.54 9.15
CA ILE A 37 -6.23 -2.56 9.07
C ILE A 37 -7.45 -2.19 9.94
N ASP A 38 -7.33 -1.22 10.83
CA ASP A 38 -8.43 -0.76 11.67
C ASP A 38 -9.40 0.16 10.88
N LEU A 39 -10.47 0.61 11.54
CA LEU A 39 -11.31 1.72 11.10
C LEU A 39 -10.44 2.92 10.74
N LEU A 40 -10.84 3.67 9.72
CA LEU A 40 -10.05 4.79 9.18
C LEU A 40 -9.71 5.82 10.25
N GLU A 41 -10.63 6.13 11.17
CA GLU A 41 -10.37 7.06 12.29
C GLU A 41 -9.30 6.59 13.29
N ASN A 42 -9.05 5.28 13.36
CA ASN A 42 -8.06 4.67 14.24
C ASN A 42 -6.69 4.50 13.58
N ARG A 43 -6.59 4.71 12.26
CA ARG A 43 -5.32 4.60 11.53
C ARG A 43 -4.48 5.85 11.81
N PRO A 44 -3.30 5.72 12.44
CA PRO A 44 -2.49 6.89 12.82
C PRO A 44 -1.91 7.64 11.61
N GLY A 45 -1.85 6.99 10.45
CA GLY A 45 -1.07 7.48 9.32
C GLY A 45 0.44 7.48 9.61
N ARG A 46 1.21 8.03 8.67
CA ARG A 46 2.65 8.27 8.84
C ARG A 46 3.17 9.29 7.84
N ARG A 47 4.36 9.83 8.11
CA ARG A 47 5.11 10.55 7.08
C ARG A 47 5.66 9.54 6.05
N GLY A 48 5.33 9.76 4.78
CA GLY A 48 5.89 8.97 3.68
C GLY A 48 7.34 9.36 3.39
N THR A 49 7.99 8.58 2.53
CA THR A 49 9.35 8.90 2.06
C THR A 49 9.34 10.03 1.03
N TRP A 50 8.24 10.17 0.29
CA TRP A 50 8.01 11.26 -0.66
C TRP A 50 7.32 12.45 0.02
N THR A 51 7.02 13.50 -0.74
CA THR A 51 6.29 14.65 -0.21
C THR A 51 4.86 14.26 0.16
N GLY A 52 4.52 14.31 1.45
CA GLY A 52 3.14 14.14 1.91
C GLY A 52 3.01 13.39 3.23
N TYR A 53 1.76 13.21 3.63
CA TYR A 53 1.37 12.38 4.76
C TYR A 53 0.52 11.23 4.24
N ASN A 54 0.90 10.01 4.56
CA ASN A 54 0.12 8.83 4.22
C ASN A 54 -0.93 8.64 5.31
N THR A 55 -2.21 8.72 4.92
CA THR A 55 -3.33 8.44 5.83
C THR A 55 -3.46 6.95 6.15
N GLU A 56 -2.79 6.10 5.37
CA GLU A 56 -2.92 4.63 5.41
C GLU A 56 -4.36 4.15 5.14
N GLY A 57 -5.18 4.98 4.46
CA GLY A 57 -6.54 4.61 4.04
C GLY A 57 -6.58 3.58 2.90
N PHE A 58 -5.52 3.50 2.09
CA PHE A 58 -5.29 2.42 1.14
C PHE A 58 -4.21 1.49 1.71
N GLY A 59 -4.60 0.74 2.73
CA GLY A 59 -3.74 -0.10 3.55
C GLY A 59 -3.56 -1.51 2.97
N LEU A 60 -3.01 -2.42 3.78
CA LEU A 60 -2.71 -3.79 3.35
C LEU A 60 -3.93 -4.51 2.77
N ILE A 61 -5.09 -4.47 3.43
CA ILE A 61 -6.28 -5.17 2.96
C ILE A 61 -6.80 -4.54 1.67
N GLU A 62 -6.89 -3.22 1.60
CA GLU A 62 -7.36 -2.54 0.37
C GLU A 62 -6.42 -2.80 -0.82
N LEU A 63 -5.10 -2.83 -0.59
CA LEU A 63 -4.10 -3.17 -1.61
C LEU A 63 -4.26 -4.61 -2.11
N LEU A 64 -4.39 -5.58 -1.20
CA LEU A 64 -4.53 -6.99 -1.57
C LEU A 64 -5.85 -7.24 -2.31
N THR A 65 -6.97 -6.68 -1.83
CA THR A 65 -8.27 -6.76 -2.48
C THR A 65 -8.24 -6.14 -3.87
N PHE A 66 -7.62 -4.97 -4.04
CA PHE A 66 -7.48 -4.36 -5.37
C PHE A 66 -6.73 -5.27 -6.35
N VAL A 67 -5.63 -5.89 -5.92
CA VAL A 67 -4.85 -6.79 -6.77
C VAL A 67 -5.63 -8.05 -7.13
N GLU A 68 -6.41 -8.60 -6.20
CA GLU A 68 -7.33 -9.71 -6.43
C GLU A 68 -8.44 -9.34 -7.42
N ASP A 69 -9.08 -8.17 -7.24
CA ASP A 69 -10.18 -7.68 -8.08
C ASP A 69 -9.78 -7.49 -9.55
N ILE A 70 -8.53 -7.11 -9.81
CA ILE A 70 -8.00 -6.97 -11.17
C ILE A 70 -7.42 -8.28 -11.75
N GLY A 71 -7.49 -9.39 -11.00
CA GLY A 71 -7.02 -10.70 -11.44
C GLY A 71 -5.50 -10.87 -11.48
N ALA A 72 -4.75 -10.10 -10.69
CA ALA A 72 -3.29 -10.15 -10.62
C ALA A 72 -2.80 -10.85 -9.35
N ILE A 73 -1.50 -11.19 -9.30
CA ILE A 73 -0.86 -11.79 -8.12
C ILE A 73 -0.14 -10.70 -7.30
N PRO A 74 -0.38 -10.58 -5.98
CA PRO A 74 0.35 -9.63 -5.15
C PRO A 74 1.77 -10.12 -4.84
N VAL A 75 2.77 -9.26 -5.06
CA VAL A 75 4.16 -9.46 -4.62
C VAL A 75 4.39 -8.56 -3.42
N LEU A 76 4.17 -9.12 -2.23
CA LEU A 76 4.23 -8.42 -0.96
C LEU A 76 5.70 -8.21 -0.51
N ALA A 77 6.10 -6.96 -0.31
CA ALA A 77 7.36 -6.61 0.29
C ALA A 77 7.24 -6.46 1.82
N ILE A 78 8.31 -6.81 2.52
CA ILE A 78 8.41 -6.74 3.98
C ILE A 78 9.60 -5.85 4.33
N TYR A 79 9.42 -4.98 5.33
CA TYR A 79 10.51 -4.16 5.86
C TYR A 79 11.64 -5.04 6.42
N ALA A 80 12.90 -4.68 6.15
CA ALA A 80 14.09 -5.43 6.54
C ALA A 80 15.12 -4.53 7.21
#